data_AF-A0A7V4MH84-F1
#
_entry.id   AF-A0A7V4MH84-F1
#
_cell.length_a   1.000
_cell.length_b   1.000
_cell.length_c   1.000
_cell.angle_alpha   90.00
_cell.angle_beta   90.00
_cell.angle_gamma   90.00
#
_symmetry.space_group_name_H-M   'P 1'
#
loop_
_entity.id
_entity.type
_entity.pdbx_description
1 polymer ?
#
loop_
_entity_poly.entity_id
_entity_poly.type
_entity_poly.pdbx_seq_one_letter_code
_entity_poly.pdbx_strand_id
1 'polypeptide(L)'
;MTKLISVLLILLVVWVGWKVFTYYQEVDQQQAREEKAATGADLLPSQLPGLPSELHHAYDLAQRRGAAGLRDFLAAHAHRLQDPRRGWIELDYCTALLRDDPREAKRIYTEVKARVSTNSVIYPRIRQLEKTFE
;
A
#
# COMPACT_ATOMS: atom_id res chain seq x y z
N MET A 1 -9.04 24.85 -51.94
CA MET A 1 -9.54 25.29 -50.62
C MET A 1 -9.82 24.11 -49.67
N THR A 2 -10.55 23.07 -50.08
CA THR A 2 -10.84 21.88 -49.22
C THR A 2 -9.62 21.09 -48.74
N LYS A 3 -8.57 20.94 -49.55
CA LYS A 3 -7.36 20.20 -49.17
C LYS A 3 -6.58 20.85 -48.01
N LEU A 4 -6.61 22.18 -47.90
CA LEU A 4 -5.98 22.91 -46.79
C LEU A 4 -6.71 22.68 -45.47
N ILE A 5 -8.04 22.66 -45.50
CA ILE A 5 -8.90 22.41 -44.34
C ILE A 5 -8.68 20.98 -43.80
N SER A 6 -8.57 19.99 -44.68
CA SER A 6 -8.28 18.61 -44.29
C SER A 6 -6.91 18.45 -43.62
N VAL A 7 -5.87 19.11 -44.15
CA VAL A 7 -4.52 19.06 -43.54
C VAL A 7 -4.52 19.69 -42.15
N LEU A 8 -5.25 20.81 -41.98
CA LEU A 8 -5.37 21.50 -40.69
C LEU A 8 -6.12 20.64 -39.65
N LEU A 9 -7.17 19.93 -40.08
CA LEU A 9 -7.88 18.96 -39.24
C LEU A 9 -7.00 17.79 -38.80
N ILE A 10 -6.20 17.23 -39.71
CA ILE A 10 -5.30 16.12 -39.40
C ILE A 10 -4.24 16.56 -38.37
N LEU A 11 -3.65 17.74 -38.54
CA LEU A 11 -2.69 18.29 -37.58
C LEU A 11 -3.31 18.51 -36.19
N LEU A 12 -4.56 18.99 -36.15
CA LEU A 12 -5.28 19.19 -34.90
C LEU A 12 -5.56 17.85 -34.19
N VAL A 13 -5.98 16.83 -34.92
CA VAL A 13 -6.23 15.49 -34.36
C VAL A 13 -4.94 14.85 -33.83
N VAL A 14 -3.83 14.97 -34.55
CA VAL A 14 -2.53 14.47 -34.09
C VAL A 14 -2.08 15.19 -32.82
N TRP A 15 -2.28 16.50 -32.77
CA TRP A 15 -1.93 17.30 -31.58
C TRP A 15 -2.76 16.92 -30.36
N VAL A 16 -4.08 16.77 -30.52
CA VAL A 16 -4.99 16.34 -29.44
C VAL A 16 -4.63 14.91 -28.99
N GLY A 17 -4.39 13.99 -29.92
CA GLY A 17 -3.98 12.62 -29.62
C GLY A 17 -2.68 12.58 -28.80
N TRP A 18 -1.68 13.39 -29.16
CA TRP A 18 -0.42 13.49 -28.42
C TRP A 18 -0.63 14.00 -26.99
N LYS A 19 -1.43 15.06 -26.82
CA LYS A 19 -1.73 15.69 -25.53
C LYS A 19 -2.46 14.74 -24.58
N VAL A 20 -3.41 13.96 -25.11
CA VAL A 20 -4.15 12.95 -24.34
C VAL A 20 -3.25 11.78 -23.95
N PHE A 21 -2.38 11.32 -24.86
CA PHE A 21 -1.44 10.24 -24.57
C PHE A 21 -0.42 10.61 -23.48
N THR A 22 0.16 11.82 -23.56
CA THR A 22 1.10 12.30 -22.53
C THR A 22 0.42 12.50 -21.18
N TYR A 23 -0.84 12.95 -21.17
CA TYR A 23 -1.61 13.11 -19.93
C TYR A 23 -1.88 11.77 -19.25
N TYR A 24 -2.25 10.73 -20.01
CA TYR A 24 -2.43 9.38 -19.46
C TYR A 24 -1.11 8.81 -18.89
N GLN A 25 0.02 9.04 -19.55
CA GLN A 25 1.33 8.65 -19.03
C GLN A 25 1.71 9.36 -17.73
N GLU A 26 1.41 10.66 -17.62
CA GLU A 26 1.66 11.42 -16.39
C GLU A 26 0.79 10.95 -15.23
N VAL A 27 -0.51 10.66 -15.48
CA VAL A 27 -1.42 10.15 -14.46
C VAL A 27 -1.00 8.75 -13.99
N ASP A 28 -0.60 7.87 -14.90
CA ASP A 28 -0.13 6.52 -14.57
C ASP A 28 1.18 6.57 -13.76
N GLN A 29 2.11 7.46 -14.14
CA GLN A 29 3.34 7.67 -13.36
C GLN A 29 3.08 8.34 -12.01
N GLN A 30 2.13 9.26 -11.90
CA GLN A 30 1.76 9.88 -10.63
C GLN A 30 1.09 8.85 -9.72
N GLN A 31 0.18 8.03 -10.23
CA GLN A 31 -0.41 6.93 -9.47
C GLN A 31 0.64 5.92 -9.03
N ALA A 32 1.55 5.49 -9.90
CA ALA A 32 2.62 4.57 -9.53
C ALA A 32 3.62 5.19 -8.53
N ARG A 33 3.89 6.50 -8.59
CA ARG A 33 4.74 7.21 -7.62
C ARG A 33 4.04 7.40 -6.29
N GLU A 34 2.76 7.76 -6.31
CA GLU A 34 1.92 7.84 -5.12
C GLU A 34 1.77 6.46 -4.49
N GLU A 35 1.55 5.40 -5.26
CA GLU A 35 1.43 4.04 -4.76
C GLU A 35 2.76 3.54 -4.18
N LYS A 36 3.91 3.83 -4.81
CA LYS A 36 5.24 3.51 -4.25
C LYS A 36 5.58 4.33 -3.01
N ALA A 37 5.28 5.63 -3.01
CA ALA A 37 5.46 6.49 -1.85
C ALA A 37 4.49 6.12 -0.71
N ALA A 38 3.28 5.67 -1.06
CA ALA A 38 2.24 5.34 -0.10
C ALA A 38 2.44 3.94 0.48
N THR A 39 2.94 2.96 -0.28
CA THR A 39 3.34 1.63 0.24
C THR A 39 4.53 1.71 1.22
N GLY A 40 5.09 2.91 1.43
CA GLY A 40 6.25 3.10 2.30
C GLY A 40 7.48 2.41 1.70
N ALA A 41 7.67 2.47 0.38
CA ALA A 41 8.81 1.83 -0.27
C ALA A 41 10.19 2.36 0.21
N ASP A 42 10.23 3.53 0.86
CA ASP A 42 11.42 4.00 1.58
C ASP A 42 11.58 3.41 2.99
N LEU A 43 10.51 2.84 3.57
CA LEU A 43 10.52 2.11 4.83
C LEU A 43 10.54 0.61 4.56
N LEU A 44 11.73 0.07 4.34
CA LEU A 44 11.93 -1.38 4.24
C LEU A 44 11.41 -2.04 5.53
N PRO A 45 10.42 -2.96 5.44
CA PRO A 45 9.88 -3.64 6.61
C PRO A 45 10.98 -4.36 7.42
N SER A 46 12.02 -4.83 6.74
CA SER A 46 13.21 -5.47 7.31
C SER A 46 14.12 -4.54 8.12
N GLN A 47 13.95 -3.22 7.99
CA GLN A 47 14.71 -2.21 8.76
C GLN A 47 13.98 -1.79 10.04
N LEU A 48 12.72 -2.21 10.24
CA LEU A 48 11.97 -1.89 11.45
C LEU A 48 12.43 -2.76 12.63
N PRO A 49 12.84 -2.15 13.76
CA PRO A 49 13.19 -2.91 14.95
C PRO A 49 11.95 -3.59 15.54
N GLY A 50 12.14 -4.74 16.19
CA GLY A 50 11.08 -5.46 16.91
C GLY A 50 10.65 -6.79 16.30
N LEU A 51 11.31 -7.27 15.22
CA LEU A 51 11.25 -8.68 14.80
C LEU A 51 12.52 -9.41 15.25
N PRO A 52 12.41 -10.44 16.12
CA PRO A 52 13.53 -11.35 16.37
C PRO A 52 14.05 -11.96 15.06
N SER A 53 15.38 -12.08 14.91
CA SER A 53 16.02 -12.66 13.72
C SER A 53 15.46 -14.04 13.37
N GLU A 54 15.20 -14.86 14.39
CA GLU A 54 14.61 -16.21 14.27
C GLU A 54 13.23 -16.23 13.63
N LEU A 55 12.44 -15.16 13.78
CA LEU A 55 11.07 -15.08 13.27
C LEU A 55 10.97 -14.54 11.84
N HIS A 56 12.08 -14.10 11.24
CA HIS A 56 12.07 -13.56 9.88
C HIS A 56 11.60 -14.61 8.86
N HIS A 57 12.17 -15.83 8.92
CA HIS A 57 11.79 -16.89 8.00
C HIS A 57 10.32 -17.34 8.20
N ALA A 58 9.85 -17.39 9.44
CA ALA A 58 8.47 -17.72 9.76
C ALA A 58 7.49 -16.64 9.25
N TYR A 59 7.85 -15.37 9.38
CA TYR A 59 7.09 -14.25 8.84
C TYR A 59 7.05 -14.27 7.30
N ASP A 60 8.19 -14.51 6.63
CA ASP A 60 8.23 -14.59 5.16
C ASP A 60 7.33 -15.71 4.63
N LEU A 61 7.32 -16.85 5.31
CA LEU A 61 6.42 -17.96 4.97
C LEU A 61 4.94 -17.59 5.22
N ALA A 62 4.65 -16.92 6.33
CA ALA A 62 3.31 -16.45 6.66
C ALA A 62 2.78 -15.44 5.63
N GLN A 63 3.62 -14.50 5.21
CA GLN A 63 3.30 -13.49 4.20
C GLN A 63 2.97 -14.14 2.85
N ARG A 64 3.73 -15.16 2.43
CA ARG A 64 3.43 -15.91 1.20
C ARG A 64 2.11 -16.68 1.24
N ARG A 65 1.65 -17.05 2.44
CA ARG A 65 0.37 -17.74 2.66
C ARG A 65 -0.82 -16.78 2.81
N GLY A 66 -0.58 -15.46 2.73
CA GLY A 66 -1.63 -14.44 2.78
C GLY A 66 -2.28 -14.31 4.16
N ALA A 67 -3.55 -13.88 4.19
CA ALA A 67 -4.26 -13.55 5.42
C ALA A 67 -4.24 -14.68 6.46
N ALA A 68 -4.51 -15.93 6.05
CA ALA A 68 -4.50 -17.07 6.96
C ALA A 68 -3.11 -17.31 7.59
N GLY A 69 -2.04 -17.19 6.80
CA GLY A 69 -0.67 -17.34 7.30
C GLY A 69 -0.28 -16.24 8.29
N LEU A 70 -0.62 -14.98 7.97
CA LEU A 70 -0.36 -13.85 8.84
C LEU A 70 -1.15 -13.91 10.15
N ARG A 71 -2.41 -14.36 10.09
CA ARG A 71 -3.24 -14.61 11.29
C ARG A 71 -2.58 -15.64 12.20
N ASP A 72 -2.18 -16.79 11.66
CA ASP A 72 -1.59 -17.87 12.45
C ASP A 72 -0.23 -17.45 13.03
N PHE A 73 0.56 -16.68 12.27
CA PHE A 73 1.81 -16.09 12.74
C PHE A 73 1.59 -15.10 13.89
N LEU A 74 0.64 -14.17 13.74
CA LEU A 74 0.29 -13.21 14.80
C LEU A 74 -0.23 -13.94 16.04
N ALA A 75 -1.08 -14.95 15.89
CA ALA A 75 -1.57 -15.75 17.01
C ALA A 75 -0.42 -16.43 17.79
N ALA A 76 0.57 -16.98 17.09
CA ALA A 76 1.70 -17.67 17.70
C ALA A 76 2.79 -16.72 18.26
N HIS A 77 2.96 -15.54 17.68
CA HIS A 77 4.16 -14.71 17.92
C HIS A 77 3.86 -13.27 18.37
N ALA A 78 2.61 -12.81 18.41
CA ALA A 78 2.30 -11.41 18.74
C ALA A 78 2.87 -10.93 20.09
N HIS A 79 2.99 -11.82 21.08
CA HIS A 79 3.58 -11.50 22.39
C HIS A 79 5.10 -11.22 22.33
N ARG A 80 5.78 -11.71 21.29
CA ARG A 80 7.22 -11.47 21.04
C ARG A 80 7.48 -10.30 20.10
N LEU A 81 6.44 -9.78 19.45
CA LEU A 81 6.54 -8.64 18.54
C LEU A 81 6.35 -7.34 19.32
N GLN A 82 7.25 -6.39 19.08
CA GLN A 82 7.13 -5.03 19.61
C GLN A 82 6.74 -4.07 18.48
N ASP A 83 6.01 -3.01 18.83
CA ASP A 83 5.84 -1.88 17.92
C ASP A 83 7.21 -1.20 17.72
N PRO A 84 7.57 -0.75 16.50
CA PRO A 84 6.71 -0.52 15.32
C PRO A 84 6.44 -1.76 14.44
N ARG A 85 7.23 -2.83 14.58
CA ARG A 85 7.13 -3.99 13.67
C ARG A 85 5.79 -4.72 13.81
N ARG A 86 5.30 -4.88 15.05
CA ARG A 86 4.02 -5.53 15.31
C ARG A 86 2.88 -4.84 14.56
N GLY A 87 2.76 -3.52 14.72
CA GLY A 87 1.78 -2.72 13.98
C GLY A 87 1.91 -2.88 12.47
N TRP A 88 3.12 -2.91 11.92
CA TRP A 88 3.33 -3.14 10.48
C TRP A 88 2.73 -4.46 9.99
N ILE A 89 2.97 -5.56 10.73
CA ILE A 89 2.46 -6.88 10.38
C ILE A 89 0.94 -6.94 10.52
N GLU A 90 0.39 -6.29 11.55
CA GLU A 90 -1.06 -6.17 11.72
C GLU A 90 -1.71 -5.38 10.57
N LEU A 91 -1.03 -4.35 10.04
CA LEU A 91 -1.48 -3.62 8.83
C LEU A 91 -1.35 -4.45 7.55
N ASP A 92 -0.31 -5.28 7.40
CA ASP A 92 -0.22 -6.24 6.29
C ASP A 92 -1.35 -7.28 6.38
N TYR A 93 -1.69 -7.73 7.59
CA TYR A 93 -2.77 -8.66 7.81
C TYR A 93 -4.14 -8.04 7.49
N CYS A 94 -4.40 -6.80 7.90
CA CYS A 94 -5.69 -6.16 7.63
C CYS A 94 -5.90 -5.92 6.12
N THR A 95 -4.86 -5.54 5.36
CA THR A 95 -4.97 -5.40 3.91
C THR A 95 -5.21 -6.72 3.20
N ALA A 96 -4.56 -7.80 3.66
CA ALA A 96 -4.80 -9.14 3.14
C ALA A 96 -6.22 -9.64 3.48
N LEU A 97 -6.73 -9.32 4.66
CA LEU A 97 -8.05 -9.75 5.13
C LEU A 97 -9.19 -8.93 4.53
N LEU A 98 -8.93 -7.73 4.03
CA LEU A 98 -9.97 -6.80 3.53
C LEU A 98 -10.93 -7.42 2.51
N ARG A 99 -10.45 -8.34 1.67
CA ARG A 99 -11.26 -9.00 0.63
C ARG A 99 -12.17 -10.09 1.20
N ASP A 100 -11.75 -10.74 2.29
CA ASP A 100 -12.46 -11.88 2.89
C ASP A 100 -13.37 -11.42 4.03
N ASP A 101 -12.86 -10.59 4.94
CA ASP A 101 -13.62 -10.01 6.06
C ASP A 101 -13.26 -8.53 6.28
N PRO A 102 -13.99 -7.60 5.64
CA PRO A 102 -13.74 -6.18 5.80
C PRO A 102 -14.07 -5.65 7.19
N ARG A 103 -14.97 -6.31 7.95
CA ARG A 103 -15.34 -5.86 9.31
C ARG A 103 -14.19 -6.12 10.28
N GLU A 104 -13.64 -7.34 10.24
CA GLU A 104 -12.50 -7.69 11.06
C GLU A 104 -11.25 -6.89 10.66
N ALA A 105 -11.03 -6.69 9.36
CA ALA A 105 -9.92 -5.85 8.88
C ALA A 105 -10.01 -4.42 9.42
N LYS A 106 -11.21 -3.81 9.43
CA LYS A 106 -11.43 -2.48 10.02
C LYS A 106 -11.18 -2.46 11.53
N ARG A 107 -11.65 -3.48 12.27
CA ARG A 107 -11.40 -3.60 13.72
C ARG A 107 -9.90 -3.57 14.03
N ILE A 108 -9.13 -4.39 13.32
CA ILE A 108 -7.67 -4.48 13.50
C ILE A 108 -7.01 -3.15 13.15
N TYR A 109 -7.40 -2.52 12.05
CA TYR A 109 -6.88 -1.20 11.66
C TYR A 109 -7.12 -0.15 12.76
N THR A 110 -8.33 -0.08 13.32
CA THR A 110 -8.65 0.87 14.40
C THR A 110 -7.84 0.59 15.67
N GLU A 111 -7.63 -0.68 16.02
CA GLU A 111 -6.78 -1.06 17.16
C GLU A 111 -5.33 -0.63 16.97
N VAL A 112 -4.78 -0.84 15.77
CA VAL A 112 -3.42 -0.39 15.42
C VAL A 112 -3.32 1.13 15.46
N LYS A 113 -4.28 1.84 14.83
CA LYS A 113 -4.34 3.31 14.81
C LYS A 113 -4.41 3.91 16.21
N ALA A 114 -5.17 3.29 17.12
CA ALA A 114 -5.30 3.74 18.50
C ALA A 114 -4.02 3.51 19.33
N ARG A 115 -3.27 2.42 19.04
CA ARG A 115 -2.05 2.06 19.77
C ARG A 115 -0.81 2.82 19.31
N VAL A 116 -0.74 3.14 18.02
CA VAL A 116 0.45 3.72 17.39
C VAL A 116 0.42 5.24 17.47
N SER A 117 1.46 5.84 18.08
CA SER A 117 1.64 7.29 18.13
C SER A 117 1.83 7.90 16.74
N THR A 118 1.39 9.14 16.56
CA THR A 118 1.60 9.95 15.36
C THR A 118 3.07 10.19 15.03
N ASN A 119 3.96 10.06 16.01
CA ASN A 119 5.42 10.17 15.85
C ASN A 119 6.08 8.84 15.42
N SER A 120 5.31 7.78 15.23
CA SER A 120 5.83 6.47 14.87
C SER A 120 6.28 6.41 13.40
N VAL A 121 7.33 5.63 13.14
CA VAL A 121 7.86 5.38 11.79
C VAL A 121 6.80 4.80 10.85
N ILE A 122 5.83 4.04 11.38
CA ILE A 122 4.77 3.40 10.58
C ILE A 122 3.52 4.26 10.39
N TYR A 123 3.47 5.45 11.01
CA TYR A 123 2.31 6.34 10.94
C TYR A 123 1.92 6.76 9.50
N PRO A 124 2.87 7.02 8.57
CA PRO A 124 2.53 7.31 7.17
C PRO A 124 1.71 6.20 6.51
N ARG A 125 2.00 4.94 6.85
CA ARG A 125 1.26 3.78 6.33
C ARG A 125 -0.15 3.68 6.91
N ILE A 126 -0.33 3.99 8.19
CA ILE A 126 -1.67 4.07 8.81
C ILE A 126 -2.51 5.12 8.09
N ARG A 127 -1.96 6.32 7.87
CA ARG A 127 -2.60 7.41 7.12
C ARG A 127 -2.99 7.05 5.69
N GLN A 128 -2.21 6.21 5.01
CA GLN A 128 -2.58 5.72 3.68
C GLN A 128 -3.82 4.82 3.77
N LEU A 129 -3.81 3.87 4.70
CA LEU A 129 -4.89 2.91 4.88
C LEU A 129 -6.17 3.56 5.40
N GLU A 130 -6.08 4.73 6.03
CA GLU A 130 -7.22 5.56 6.44
C GLU A 130 -8.23 5.74 5.31
N LYS A 131 -7.78 6.04 4.08
CA LYS A 131 -8.67 6.21 2.90
C LYS A 131 -9.48 4.96 2.53
N THR A 132 -9.03 3.78 2.98
CA THR A 132 -9.65 2.49 2.65
C THR A 132 -10.58 2.02 3.75
N PHE A 133 -10.29 2.36 5.01
CA PHE A 133 -11.02 1.87 6.19
C PHE A 133 -11.94 2.92 6.82
N GLU A 134 -11.77 4.20 6.51
CA GLU A 134 -12.62 5.34 6.91
C GLU A 134 -13.25 6.00 5.68
#